data_AF-A0A381IAX1-F1
#
_entry.id   AF-A0A381IAX1-F1
#
_cell.length_a   1.000
_cell.length_b   1.000
_cell.length_c   1.000
_cell.angle_alpha   90.00
_cell.angle_beta   90.00
_cell.angle_gamma   90.00
#
_symmetry.space_group_name_H-M   'P 1'
#
loop_
_entity.id
_entity.type
_entity.pdbx_description
1 polymer ?
#
loop_
_entity_poly.entity_id
_entity_poly.type
_entity_poly.pdbx_seq_one_letter_code
_entity_poly.pdbx_strand_id
1 'polypeptide(L)'
;MENHKQMPWHSRATHEILESLDSSEEGLTDTEAEKRLKENGLNELRKKPPRTTLQMLWSQITDAMVMILIGAAILSLIFGEFTEAFVILIIVTVNAVIGIVQGEKSRIIIRSIKKYEFTYSSCYA
;
A
#
# COMPACT_ATOMS: atom_id res chain seq x y z
N MET A 1 8.03 26.80 -19.34
CA MET A 1 6.56 26.66 -19.40
C MET A 1 6.26 25.54 -20.39
N GLU A 2 6.32 24.28 -19.94
CA GLU A 2 6.14 23.14 -20.84
C GLU A 2 4.65 22.76 -20.92
N ASN A 3 4.06 23.08 -22.07
CA ASN A 3 2.73 22.66 -22.47
C ASN A 3 2.84 21.31 -23.15
N HIS A 4 2.71 20.22 -22.39
CA HIS A 4 2.48 18.89 -22.94
C HIS A 4 1.04 18.49 -22.68
N LYS A 5 0.11 19.06 -23.46
CA LYS A 5 -1.25 18.53 -23.57
C LYS A 5 -1.21 17.24 -24.40
N GLN A 6 -0.55 16.20 -23.86
CA GLN A 6 -0.59 14.86 -24.41
C GLN A 6 -2.05 14.40 -24.41
N MET A 7 -2.61 14.09 -25.57
CA MET A 7 -3.96 13.51 -25.64
C MET A 7 -3.95 12.20 -24.83
N PRO A 8 -4.87 12.04 -23.87
CA PRO A 8 -4.98 10.81 -23.11
C PRO A 8 -5.09 9.60 -24.04
N TRP A 9 -4.48 8.48 -23.65
CA TRP A 9 -4.49 7.25 -24.44
C TRP A 9 -5.92 6.80 -24.83
N HIS A 10 -6.90 7.05 -23.96
CA HIS A 10 -8.32 6.74 -24.20
C HIS A 10 -9.02 7.68 -25.20
N SER A 11 -8.34 8.74 -25.65
CA SER A 11 -8.88 9.74 -26.59
C SER A 11 -8.16 9.72 -27.95
N ARG A 12 -7.23 8.78 -28.18
CA ARG A 12 -6.53 8.60 -29.46
C ARG A 12 -7.30 7.65 -30.37
N ALA A 13 -7.12 7.79 -31.68
CA ALA A 13 -7.74 6.88 -32.63
C ALA A 13 -7.09 5.48 -32.53
N THR A 14 -7.89 4.41 -32.65
CA THR A 14 -7.44 3.03 -32.43
C THR A 14 -6.25 2.64 -33.32
N HIS A 15 -6.22 3.12 -34.57
CA HIS A 15 -5.12 2.86 -35.51
C HIS A 15 -3.78 3.45 -35.04
N GLU A 16 -3.79 4.67 -34.48
CA GLU A 16 -2.58 5.32 -33.96
C GLU A 16 -2.05 4.59 -32.71
N ILE A 17 -2.96 4.03 -31.90
CA ILE A 17 -2.62 3.25 -30.72
C ILE A 17 -1.94 1.94 -31.16
N LEU A 18 -2.54 1.20 -32.09
CA LEU A 18 -2.02 -0.07 -32.61
C LEU A 18 -0.64 0.09 -33.25
N GLU A 19 -0.44 1.15 -34.03
CA GLU A 19 0.87 1.48 -34.61
C GLU A 19 1.90 1.84 -33.52
N SER A 20 1.51 2.62 -32.52
CA SER A 20 2.42 3.00 -31.42
C SER A 20 2.81 1.86 -30.49
N LEU A 21 1.94 0.85 -30.34
CA LEU A 21 2.13 -0.33 -29.50
C LEU A 21 2.66 -1.54 -30.28
N ASP A 22 2.93 -1.37 -31.59
CA ASP A 22 3.35 -2.43 -32.52
C ASP A 22 2.48 -3.69 -32.32
N SER A 23 1.16 -3.49 -32.39
CA SER A 23 0.14 -4.50 -32.14
C SER A 23 -0.86 -4.53 -33.28
N SER A 24 -1.50 -5.68 -33.50
CA SER A 24 -2.54 -5.84 -34.52
C SER A 24 -3.95 -5.85 -33.92
N GLU A 25 -4.98 -5.71 -34.75
CA GLU A 25 -6.38 -5.91 -34.34
C GLU A 25 -6.65 -7.34 -33.86
N GLU A 26 -5.87 -8.32 -34.34
CA GLU A 26 -5.93 -9.73 -33.92
C GLU A 26 -5.13 -9.99 -32.63
N GLY A 27 -4.43 -8.97 -32.10
CA GLY A 27 -3.62 -9.06 -30.89
C GLY A 27 -2.12 -9.15 -31.14
N LEU A 28 -1.40 -9.70 -30.16
CA LEU A 28 0.06 -9.91 -30.19
C LEU A 28 0.36 -11.36 -30.58
N THR A 29 1.45 -11.58 -31.32
CA THR A 29 1.95 -12.94 -31.57
C THR A 29 2.59 -13.52 -30.31
N ASP A 30 2.53 -14.84 -30.13
CA ASP A 30 3.11 -15.53 -28.96
C ASP A 30 4.59 -15.16 -28.74
N THR A 31 5.35 -15.01 -29.83
CA THR A 31 6.77 -14.65 -29.78
C THR A 31 7.00 -13.23 -29.26
N GLU A 32 6.14 -12.28 -29.64
CA GLU A 32 6.22 -10.89 -29.18
C GLU A 32 5.70 -10.76 -27.75
N ALA A 33 4.66 -11.52 -27.40
CA ALA A 33 4.15 -11.62 -26.03
C ALA A 33 5.22 -12.16 -25.07
N GLU A 34 5.92 -13.24 -25.41
CA GLU A 34 7.01 -13.77 -24.59
C GLU A 34 8.18 -12.79 -24.45
N LYS A 35 8.53 -12.09 -25.52
CA LYS A 35 9.59 -11.08 -25.51
C LYS A 35 9.23 -9.93 -24.56
N ARG A 36 8.02 -9.37 -24.69
CA ARG A 36 7.51 -8.32 -23.81
C ARG A 36 7.39 -8.78 -22.36
N LEU A 37 7.05 -10.05 -22.12
CA LEU A 37 6.98 -10.62 -20.77
C LEU A 37 8.38 -10.71 -20.12
N LYS A 38 9.41 -11.05 -20.89
CA LYS A 38 10.80 -11.07 -20.41
C LYS A 38 11.34 -9.67 -20.12
N GLU A 39 10.96 -8.69 -20.94
CA GLU A 39 11.42 -7.29 -20.80
C GLU A 39 10.68 -6.54 -19.69
N ASN A 40 9.35 -6.67 -19.60
CA ASN A 40 8.52 -5.90 -18.68
C ASN A 40 8.20 -6.66 -17.38
N GLY A 41 8.40 -7.98 -17.37
CA GLY A 41 8.01 -8.85 -16.27
C GLY A 41 6.50 -9.08 -16.20
N LEU A 42 6.10 -9.91 -15.25
CA LEU A 42 4.69 -10.17 -14.95
C LEU A 42 4.02 -8.89 -14.43
N ASN A 43 2.82 -8.61 -14.92
CA ASN A 43 1.98 -7.51 -14.41
C ASN A 43 1.37 -7.88 -13.05
N GLU A 44 2.22 -8.04 -12.04
CA GLU A 44 1.83 -8.35 -10.67
C GLU A 44 2.25 -7.24 -9.70
N LEU A 45 1.31 -6.79 -8.87
CA LEU A 45 1.63 -5.87 -7.77
C LEU A 45 2.56 -6.53 -6.74
N ARG A 46 3.72 -5.92 -6.51
CA ARG A 46 4.69 -6.37 -5.48
C ARG A 46 4.05 -6.40 -4.09
N LYS A 47 4.06 -7.57 -3.45
CA LYS A 47 3.56 -7.75 -2.09
C LYS A 47 4.53 -7.14 -1.07
N LYS A 48 4.11 -6.12 -0.32
CA LYS A 48 4.81 -5.76 0.92
C LYS A 48 4.45 -6.78 2.01
N PRO A 49 5.43 -7.31 2.77
CA PRO A 49 5.14 -8.23 3.86
C PRO A 49 4.23 -7.55 4.89
N PRO A 50 3.23 -8.26 5.44
CA PRO A 50 2.38 -7.71 6.48
C PRO A 50 3.23 -7.37 7.71
N ARG A 51 3.03 -6.16 8.28
CA ARG A 51 3.64 -5.82 9.57
C ARG A 51 3.12 -6.78 10.64
N THR A 52 4.04 -7.31 11.43
CA THR A 52 3.73 -8.17 12.59
C THR A 52 3.33 -7.32 13.79
N THR A 53 2.60 -7.90 14.76
CA THR A 53 2.14 -7.19 15.96
C THR A 53 3.28 -6.55 16.74
N LEU A 54 4.42 -7.25 16.89
CA LEU A 54 5.63 -6.72 17.51
C LEU A 54 6.19 -5.52 16.75
N GLN A 55 6.22 -5.57 15.42
CA GLN A 55 6.73 -4.46 14.60
C GLN A 55 5.81 -3.23 14.69
N MET A 56 4.50 -3.43 14.82
CA MET A 56 3.54 -2.34 15.03
C MET A 56 3.72 -1.70 16.41
N LEU A 57 3.91 -2.51 17.45
CA LEU A 57 4.17 -2.01 18.81
C LEU A 57 5.49 -1.22 18.87
N TRP A 58 6.55 -1.73 18.23
CA TRP A 58 7.83 -1.03 18.15
C TRP A 58 7.70 0.31 17.44
N SER A 59 6.99 0.34 16.31
CA SER A 59 6.71 1.58 15.58
C SER A 59 5.94 2.59 16.43
N GLN A 60 5.04 2.13 17.31
CA GLN A 60 4.29 2.98 18.24
C GLN A 60 5.19 3.60 19.31
N ILE A 61 6.15 2.85 19.85
CA ILE A 61 7.10 3.36 20.86
C ILE A 61 8.06 4.39 20.25
N THR A 62 8.50 4.16 19.01
CA THR A 62 9.37 5.10 18.29
C THR A 62 8.64 6.33 17.74
N ASP A 63 7.32 6.40 17.88
CA ASP A 63 6.54 7.55 17.46
C ASP A 63 6.85 8.77 18.34
N ALA A 64 7.08 9.92 17.69
CA ALA A 64 7.46 11.14 18.38
C ALA A 64 6.46 11.54 19.48
N MET A 65 5.16 11.33 19.26
CA MET A 65 4.13 11.70 20.22
C MET A 65 4.13 10.75 21.43
N VAL A 66 4.38 9.45 21.21
CA VAL A 66 4.46 8.46 22.30
C VAL A 66 5.72 8.65 23.14
N MET A 67 6.85 9.02 22.53
CA MET A 67 8.06 9.36 23.29
C MET A 67 7.83 10.52 24.25
N ILE A 68 7.06 11.54 23.85
CA ILE A 68 6.68 12.66 24.73
C ILE A 68 5.82 12.14 25.90
N LEU A 69 4.85 11.26 25.64
CA LEU A 69 4.01 10.66 26.69
C LEU A 69 4.82 9.82 27.68
N ILE A 70 5.80 9.06 27.19
CA ILE A 70 6.72 8.31 28.06
C ILE A 70 7.54 9.27 28.93
N GLY A 71 8.04 10.36 28.34
CA GLY A 71 8.74 11.42 29.09
C GLY A 71 7.86 12.03 30.18
N ALA A 72 6.60 12.37 29.84
CA ALA A 72 5.62 12.88 30.79
C ALA A 72 5.33 11.87 31.91
N ALA A 73 5.11 10.59 31.59
CA ALA A 73 4.88 9.54 32.58
C ALA A 73 6.07 9.36 33.54
N ILE A 74 7.31 9.46 33.05
CA ILE A 74 8.51 9.44 33.90
C ILE A 74 8.53 10.65 34.83
N LEU A 75 8.20 11.84 34.33
CA LEU A 75 8.11 13.05 35.15
C LEU A 75 7.03 12.87 36.24
N SER A 76 5.82 12.45 35.90
CA SER A 76 4.73 12.23 36.88
C SER A 76 5.08 11.19 37.93
N LEU A 77 5.81 10.12 37.57
CA LEU A 77 6.31 9.14 38.54
C LEU A 77 7.30 9.76 39.54
N ILE A 78 8.17 10.66 39.09
CA ILE A 78 9.08 11.40 39.96
C ILE A 78 8.29 12.34 40.89
N PHE A 79 7.21 12.94 40.41
CA PHE A 79 6.30 13.76 41.22
C PHE A 79 5.36 12.95 42.13
N GLY A 80 5.36 11.61 42.02
CA GLY A 80 4.50 10.72 42.81
C GLY A 80 3.03 10.68 42.36
N GLU A 81 2.72 11.20 41.17
CA GLU A 81 1.37 11.26 40.62
C GLU A 81 1.03 10.01 39.82
N PHE A 82 0.76 8.91 40.53
CA PHE A 82 0.40 7.62 39.92
C PHE A 82 -0.87 7.67 39.08
N THR A 83 -1.81 8.58 39.41
CA THR A 83 -3.06 8.77 38.66
C THR A 83 -2.79 9.21 37.22
N GLU A 84 -1.84 10.13 37.01
CA GLU A 84 -1.52 10.65 35.68
C GLU A 84 -0.82 9.58 34.82
N ALA A 85 0.13 8.86 35.41
CA ALA A 85 0.77 7.73 34.77
C ALA A 85 -0.24 6.64 34.32
N PHE A 86 -1.26 6.37 35.15
CA PHE A 86 -2.31 5.39 34.81
C PHE A 86 -3.17 5.84 33.62
N VAL A 87 -3.53 7.13 33.55
CA VAL A 87 -4.29 7.69 32.42
C VAL A 87 -3.49 7.56 31.11
N ILE A 88 -2.20 7.90 31.13
CA ILE A 88 -1.32 7.77 29.96
C ILE A 88 -1.24 6.31 29.50
N LEU A 89 -1.10 5.36 30.44
CA LEU A 89 -1.04 3.93 30.13
C LEU A 89 -2.31 3.44 29.43
N ILE A 90 -3.48 3.88 29.86
CA ILE A 90 -4.75 3.55 29.22
C ILE A 90 -4.76 4.07 27.78
N ILE A 91 -4.38 5.33 27.55
CA ILE A 91 -4.38 5.94 26.21
C ILE A 91 -3.45 5.16 25.26
N VAL A 92 -2.24 4.85 25.69
CA VAL A 92 -1.27 4.07 24.90
C VAL A 92 -1.82 2.67 24.58
N THR A 93 -2.46 2.03 25.56
CA THR A 93 -3.07 0.71 25.37
C THR A 93 -4.20 0.74 24.35
N VAL A 94 -5.11 1.72 24.46
CA VAL A 94 -6.21 1.91 23.49
C VAL A 94 -5.66 2.17 22.09
N ASN A 95 -4.65 3.03 21.96
CA ASN A 95 -4.00 3.30 20.67
C ASN A 95 -3.34 2.05 20.07
N ALA A 96 -2.70 1.22 20.88
CA ALA A 96 -2.12 -0.03 20.42
C ALA A 96 -3.19 -1.01 19.89
N VAL A 97 -4.31 -1.16 20.60
CA VAL A 97 -5.45 -2.00 20.17
C VAL A 97 -6.04 -1.47 18.86
N ILE A 98 -6.28 -0.16 18.78
CA ILE A 98 -6.78 0.48 17.56
C ILE A 98 -5.81 0.24 16.40
N GLY A 99 -4.50 0.38 16.61
CA GLY A 99 -3.48 0.14 15.60
C GLY A 99 -3.54 -1.30 15.04
N ILE A 100 -3.66 -2.30 15.91
CA ILE A 100 -3.79 -3.71 15.51
C ILE A 100 -5.07 -3.90 14.67
N VAL A 101 -6.21 -3.40 15.14
CA VAL A 101 -7.49 -3.53 14.42
C VAL A 101 -7.47 -2.82 13.06
N GLN A 102 -6.79 -1.67 12.95
CA GLN A 102 -6.62 -0.94 11.68
C GLN A 102 -5.74 -1.71 10.69
N GLY A 103 -4.72 -2.43 11.17
CA GLY A 103 -3.87 -3.29 10.35
C GLY A 103 -4.67 -4.37 9.62
N GLU A 104 -5.60 -5.01 10.33
CA GLU A 104 -6.45 -6.08 9.79
C GLU A 104 -7.39 -5.55 8.71
N LYS A 105 -8.03 -4.40 8.94
CA LYS A 105 -8.93 -3.76 7.96
C LYS A 105 -8.21 -3.39 6.67
N SER A 106 -7.00 -2.84 6.78
CA SER A 106 -6.18 -2.45 5.62
C SER A 106 -5.80 -3.65 4.76
N ARG A 107 -5.47 -4.78 5.40
CA ARG A 107 -5.18 -6.06 4.72
C ARG A 107 -6.38 -6.57 3.93
N ILE A 108 -7.60 -6.42 4.47
CA ILE A 108 -8.83 -6.81 3.79
C ILE A 108 -9.05 -5.96 2.53
N ILE A 109 -8.84 -4.64 2.60
CA ILE A 109 -9.02 -3.72 1.47
C ILE A 109 -8.09 -4.09 0.31
N ILE A 110 -6.80 -4.31 0.60
CA ILE A 110 -5.83 -4.72 -0.43
C ILE A 110 -6.21 -6.09 -1.02
N ARG A 111 -6.65 -7.04 -0.17
CA ARG A 111 -7.09 -8.35 -0.64
C ARG A 111 -8.33 -8.26 -1.53
N SER A 112 -9.27 -7.36 -1.23
CA SER A 112 -10.45 -7.16 -2.07
C SER A 112 -10.11 -6.54 -3.42
N ILE A 113 -9.20 -5.56 -3.47
CA ILE A 113 -8.74 -4.97 -4.73
C ILE A 113 -8.08 -6.04 -5.60
N LYS A 114 -7.22 -6.88 -4.99
CA LYS A 114 -6.54 -7.97 -5.69
C LYS A 114 -7.49 -8.99 -6.32
N LYS A 115 -8.68 -9.21 -5.74
CA LYS A 115 -9.68 -10.10 -6.32
C LYS A 115 -10.10 -9.67 -7.73
N TYR A 116 -10.04 -8.36 -8.03
CA TYR A 116 -10.43 -7.81 -9.33
C TYR A 116 -9.29 -7.78 -10.34
N GLU A 117 -8.02 -7.96 -9.94
CA GLU A 117 -6.88 -7.97 -10.87
C GLU A 117 -6.79 -9.27 -11.68
N PHE A 118 -7.19 -10.40 -11.12
CA PHE A 118 -7.01 -11.72 -11.77
C PHE A 118 -8.10 -12.10 -12.77
N THR A 119 -9.17 -11.31 -12.93
CA THR A 119 -10.29 -11.64 -13.84
C THR A 119 -10.09 -11.13 -15.28
N TYR A 120 -9.08 -10.29 -15.55
CA TYR A 120 -8.85 -9.75 -16.90
C TYR A 120 -7.84 -10.53 -17.75
N SER A 121 -7.29 -11.65 -17.26
CA SER A 121 -6.36 -12.49 -18.04
C SER A 121 -7.09 -13.48 -18.96
N SER A 122 -8.12 -13.03 -19.69
CA SER A 122 -8.91 -13.86 -20.61
C SER A 122 -8.55 -13.62 -22.09
N CYS A 123 -7.35 -13.12 -22.36
CA CYS A 123 -6.81 -12.93 -23.72
C CYS A 123 -5.59 -13.85 -23.96
N TYR A 124 -5.66 -15.08 -23.47
CA TYR A 124 -4.65 -16.13 -23.64
C TYR A 124 -5.34 -17.50 -23.74
N ALA A 125 -6.33 -17.59 -24.62
CA ALA A 125 -6.96 -18.84 -25.06
C ALA A 125 -7.33 -18.71 -26.53
#